data_AF-A0A953IEP6-F1
#
_entry.id   AF-A0A953IEP6-F1
#
_cell.length_a   1.000
_cell.length_b   1.000
_cell.length_c   1.000
_cell.angle_alpha   90.00
_cell.angle_beta   90.00
_cell.angle_gamma   90.00
#
_symmetry.space_group_name_H-M   'P 1'
#
loop_
_entity.id
_entity.type
_entity.pdbx_description
1 polymer ?
#
loop_
_entity_poly.entity_id
_entity_poly.type
_entity_poly.pdbx_seq_one_letter_code
_entity_poly.pdbx_strand_id
1 'polypeptide(L)' 'MTAKFLLSGLTALALAAAPAFAAEPSSERFTVPLSDPSRPAHLEVSLVMGGIAVIGGGAAREVVIEALARPGDDDEPG' A
#
# COMPACT_ATOMS: atom_id res chain seq x y z
N MET A 1 -35.40 37.82 9.72
CA MET A 1 -35.36 36.35 9.90
C MET A 1 -34.72 35.71 8.67
N THR A 2 -33.45 36.02 8.38
CA THR A 2 -32.79 35.63 7.10
C THR A 2 -31.32 35.24 7.26
N ALA A 3 -30.67 35.62 8.37
CA ALA A 3 -29.27 35.29 8.62
C ALA A 3 -29.02 33.82 9.03
N LYS A 4 -30.06 33.09 9.45
CA LYS A 4 -29.90 31.70 9.96
C LYS A 4 -29.76 30.66 8.83
N PHE A 5 -30.18 30.99 7.61
CA PHE A 5 -30.07 30.10 6.45
C PHE A 5 -28.74 30.24 5.69
N LEU A 6 -28.12 31.42 5.73
CA LEU A 6 -26.81 31.67 5.12
C LEU A 6 -25.68 30.94 5.86
N LEU A 7 -25.76 30.83 7.19
CA LEU A 7 -24.76 30.10 7.98
C LEU A 7 -24.87 28.58 7.77
N SER A 8 -26.08 28.08 7.48
CA SER A 8 -26.32 26.65 7.25
C SER A 8 -25.78 26.19 5.89
N GLY A 9 -25.83 27.04 4.86
CA GLY A 9 -25.30 26.72 3.53
C GLY A 9 -23.77 26.65 3.48
N LEU A 10 -23.08 27.51 4.24
CA LEU A 10 -21.61 27.55 4.28
C LEU A 10 -21.01 26.31 4.96
N THR A 11 -21.73 25.74 5.92
CA THR A 11 -21.30 24.53 6.64
C THR A 11 -21.40 23.26 5.77
N ALA A 12 -22.40 23.21 4.88
CA ALA A 12 -22.59 22.09 3.95
C ALA A 12 -21.51 22.06 2.85
N LEU A 13 -21.00 23.22 2.42
CA LEU A 13 -19.96 23.30 1.41
C LEU A 13 -18.57 22.90 1.95
N ALA A 14 -18.31 23.13 3.24
CA ALA A 14 -17.05 22.74 3.87
C ALA A 14 -16.86 21.22 3.99
N LEU A 15 -17.95 20.43 4.03
CA LEU A 15 -17.88 18.96 4.09
C LEU A 15 -17.60 18.29 2.74
N ALA A 16 -17.82 18.98 1.62
CA ALA A 16 -17.62 18.44 0.28
C ALA A 16 -16.16 18.47 -0.19
N ALA A 17 -15.26 19.10 0.57
CA ALA A 17 -13.84 19.21 0.26
C ALA A 17 -12.96 18.22 1.04
N ALA A 18 -13.55 17.18 1.65
CA ALA A 18 -12.77 16.11 2.24
C ALA A 18 -12.04 15.37 1.12
N PRO A 19 -10.68 15.31 1.12
CA PRO A 19 -9.97 14.45 0.20
C PRO A 19 -10.43 13.02 0.48
N ALA A 20 -10.92 12.34 -0.54
CA ALA A 20 -11.06 10.90 -0.48
C ALA A 20 -9.63 10.34 -0.32
N PHE A 21 -9.27 9.97 0.92
CA PHE A 21 -8.09 9.18 1.16
C PHE A 21 -8.35 7.82 0.50
N ALA A 22 -7.88 7.67 -0.73
CA ALA A 22 -7.72 6.36 -1.31
C ALA A 22 -6.72 5.62 -0.43
N ALA A 23 -7.13 4.49 0.15
CA ALA A 23 -6.21 3.61 0.84
C ALA A 23 -5.13 3.19 -0.17
N GLU A 24 -3.88 3.57 0.09
CA GLU A 24 -2.78 3.06 -0.71
C GLU A 24 -2.72 1.54 -0.51
N PRO A 25 -2.62 0.76 -1.60
CA PRO A 25 -2.53 -0.69 -1.46
C PRO A 25 -1.35 -1.02 -0.54
N SER A 26 -1.63 -1.77 0.53
CA SER A 26 -0.60 -2.19 1.46
C SER A 26 0.40 -3.05 0.70
N SER A 27 1.64 -2.55 0.59
CA SER A 27 2.73 -3.23 -0.09
C SER A 27 3.86 -3.41 0.91
N GLU A 28 4.20 -4.66 1.18
CA GLU A 28 5.27 -5.02 2.09
C GLU A 28 6.55 -5.31 1.30
N ARG A 29 7.66 -4.67 1.70
CA ARG A 29 8.93 -4.73 0.97
C ARG A 29 10.03 -5.30 1.85
N PHE A 30 10.68 -6.35 1.36
CA PHE A 30 11.80 -7.00 2.05
C PHE A 30 13.05 -7.01 1.18
N THR A 31 14.17 -6.55 1.74
CA THR A 31 15.48 -6.66 1.09
C THR A 31 16.22 -7.87 1.64
N VAL A 32 16.57 -8.82 0.77
CA VAL A 32 17.32 -10.02 1.13
C VAL A 32 18.72 -9.93 0.52
N PRO A 33 19.78 -9.84 1.35
CA PRO A 33 21.15 -9.86 0.85
C PRO A 33 21.51 -11.25 0.32
N LEU A 34 22.19 -11.30 -0.82
CA LEU A 34 22.70 -12.53 -1.42
C LEU A 34 24.07 -12.87 -0.84
N SER A 35 24.26 -14.13 -0.45
CA SER A 35 25.57 -14.60 0.05
C SER A 35 26.63 -14.64 -1.06
N ASP A 36 26.26 -15.05 -2.27
CA ASP A 36 27.11 -15.00 -3.47
C ASP A 36 26.25 -14.61 -4.69
N PRO A 37 26.39 -13.39 -5.24
CA PRO A 37 25.60 -12.94 -6.40
C PRO A 37 25.95 -13.64 -7.71
N SER A 38 27.07 -14.38 -7.75
CA SER A 38 27.51 -15.10 -8.95
C SER A 38 26.91 -16.51 -9.05
N ARG A 39 26.15 -16.93 -8.04
CA ARG A 39 25.53 -18.26 -7.98
C ARG A 39 24.01 -18.13 -7.91
N PRO A 40 23.26 -19.10 -8.47
CA PRO A 40 21.83 -19.16 -8.27
C PRO A 40 21.49 -19.21 -6.77
N ALA A 41 20.53 -18.39 -6.36
CA ALA A 41 19.97 -18.40 -5.01
C ALA A 41 18.64 -19.15 -5.00
N HIS A 42 18.32 -19.77 -3.87
CA HIS A 42 17.01 -20.37 -3.62
C HIS A 42 16.26 -19.53 -2.59
N LEU A 43 15.00 -19.20 -2.86
CA LEU A 43 14.18 -18.36 -2.00
C LEU A 43 12.81 -19.02 -1.83
N GLU A 44 12.38 -19.15 -0.58
CA GLU A 44 11.07 -19.66 -0.22
C GLU A 44 10.23 -18.50 0.32
N VAL A 45 9.13 -18.19 -0.36
CA VAL A 45 8.23 -17.09 0.01
C VAL A 45 6.81 -17.64 0.02
N SER A 46 6.11 -17.45 1.13
CA SER A 46 4.72 -17.84 1.30
C SER A 46 3.88 -16.61 1.58
N LEU A 47 2.80 -16.45 0.82
CA LEU A 47 1.83 -15.36 0.98
C LEU A 47 0.43 -15.98 1.06
N VAL A 48 -0.41 -15.48 1.96
CA VAL A 48 -1.78 -15.99 2.13
C VAL A 48 -2.70 -15.46 1.03
N MET A 49 -2.65 -14.16 0.72
CA MET A 49 -3.44 -13.51 -0.32
C MET A 49 -2.65 -12.38 -0.96
N GLY A 50 -2.89 -12.13 -2.26
CA GLY A 50 -2.22 -11.08 -3.03
C GLY A 50 -1.27 -11.63 -4.11
N GLY A 51 -0.12 -10.97 -4.29
CA GLY A 51 0.92 -11.36 -5.25
C GLY A 51 2.34 -11.13 -4.72
N ILE A 52 3.30 -11.86 -5.30
CA ILE A 52 4.72 -11.74 -4.98
C ILE A 52 5.45 -11.25 -6.23
N ALA A 53 6.20 -10.17 -6.11
CA ALA A 53 7.16 -9.73 -7.11
C ALA A 53 8.59 -9.83 -6.54
N VAL A 54 9.49 -10.44 -7.31
CA VAL A 54 10.91 -10.51 -6.97
C VAL A 54 11.67 -9.70 -8.01
N ILE A 55 12.35 -8.65 -7.55
CA ILE A 55 13.11 -7.74 -8.41
C ILE A 55 14.57 -7.67 -7.96
N GLY A 56 15.46 -7.35 -8.89
CA GLY A 56 16.84 -7.03 -8.57
C GLY A 56 16.89 -5.78 -7.68
N GLY A 57 17.68 -5.83 -6.62
CA GLY A 57 17.92 -4.65 -5.80
C GLY A 57 18.79 -3.60 -6.50
N GLY A 58 18.87 -2.42 -5.89
CA GLY A 58 19.70 -1.33 -6.43
C GLY A 58 21.19 -1.69 -6.44
N ALA A 59 21.61 -2.55 -5.50
CA ALA A 59 22.92 -3.18 -5.53
C ALA A 59 22.87 -4.57 -6.19
N ALA A 60 23.92 -4.94 -6.95
CA ALA A 60 24.05 -6.25 -7.60
C ALA A 60 24.23 -7.44 -6.62
N ARG A 61 23.92 -7.26 -5.33
CA ARG A 61 24.14 -8.23 -4.25
C ARG A 61 22.92 -8.46 -3.38
N GLU A 62 21.77 -7.99 -3.81
CA GLU A 62 20.53 -8.11 -3.06
C GLU A 62 19.35 -8.35 -4.01
N VAL A 63 18.32 -8.95 -3.46
CA VAL A 63 17.01 -9.05 -4.12
C VAL A 63 15.98 -8.38 -3.24
N VAL A 64 15.01 -7.76 -3.86
CA VAL A 64 13.88 -7.15 -3.18
C VAL A 64 12.63 -7.97 -3.48
N ILE A 65 11.92 -8.32 -2.43
CA ILE A 65 10.63 -8.99 -2.47
C ILE A 65 9.58 -7.92 -2.18
N GLU A 66 8.63 -7.75 -3.10
CA GLU A 66 7.44 -6.93 -2.89
C GLU A 66 6.24 -7.87 -2.78
N ALA A 67 5.60 -7.87 -1.61
CA ALA A 67 4.33 -8.54 -1.37
C ALA A 67 3.21 -7.52 -1.55
N LEU A 68 2.36 -7.76 -2.54
CA LEU A 68 1.27 -6.89 -2.93
C LEU A 68 -0.03 -7.46 -2.36
N ALA A 69 -0.66 -6.77 -1.41
CA ALA A 69 -2.00 -7.13 -0.98
C ALA A 69 -3.01 -6.90 -2.12
N ARG A 70 -4.06 -7.73 -2.19
CA ARG A 70 -5.17 -7.48 -3.11
C ARG A 70 -6.03 -6.35 -2.54
N PRO A 71 -6.42 -5.35 -3.36
CA PRO A 71 -7.30 -4.29 -2.89
C PRO A 71 -8.65 -4.89 -2.47
N GLY A 72 -8.95 -4.83 -1.17
CA GLY A 72 -10.21 -5.29 -0.58
C GLY A 72 -10.11 -6.29 0.58
N ASP A 73 -8.92 -6.81 0.91
CA ASP A 73 -8.76 -7.81 1.97
C ASP A 73 -8.41 -7.21 3.36
N ASP A 74 -8.09 -5.91 3.42
CA ASP A 74 -7.61 -5.23 4.64
C ASP A 74 -8.74 -4.55 5.47
N ASP A 75 -9.99 -4.60 5.00
CA ASP A 75 -11.11 -3.77 5.51
C ASP A 75 -12.17 -4.54 6.34
N GLU A 76 -11.98 -5.82 6.67
CA GLU A 76 -12.93 -6.57 7.52
C GLU A 76 -12.43 -6.65 8.97
N PRO A 77 -12.85 -5.73 9.88
CA PRO A 77 -12.66 -5.91 11.31
C PRO A 77 -13.58 -7.03 11.80
N GLY A 78 -12.99 -8.11 12.31
CA GLY A 78 -13.69 -9.17 13.04
C GLY A 78 -14.22 -8.73 14.41
#